data_AF-A0A9W3X4N1-F1
#
_entry.id   AF-A0A9W3X4N1-F1
#
_cell.length_a   1.000
_cell.length_b   1.000
_cell.length_c   1.000
_cell.angle_alpha   90.00
_cell.angle_beta   90.00
_cell.angle_gamma   90.00
#
_symmetry.space_group_name_H-M   'P 1'
#
loop_
_entity.id
_entity.type
_entity.pdbx_description
1 polymer ?
#
loop_
_entity_poly.entity_id
_entity_poly.type
_entity_poly.pdbx_seq_one_letter_code
_entity_poly.pdbx_strand_id
1 'polypeptide(L)'
;MKDNTFTFFMITLVGIIGFLFAPVVHAETESSFQPNDFSTYGLGLKDTKMKEDIPDYTPSISYLTKQEATKQKQQGIQNQNILPNRIDLREYFPEVRSQGKFGTCVPFATTALREYYIAKDAGARGTDITYLSPSYIYYPSGPKDGMYFESAFQILKQEGVPPETERLYDSNPENTSQFKEPLTALQQKNAMPYKINSYQAIRQVNMLADIKQAVANQDPVLVGIHVYPNFDATPTSGIVPPVTEKKSRGGHALVIVGYDETNQWFIVRNSWGTKFGDQGYAYMYYQTLLDMSNSVAYVIKPSQKQYPPFGVQMAATNINPSEIKFNISAKNATAYDLYKNNKKIQTFTASTITDLNIMPEQSYMYHVVAKNTMGETRSYPLSILIPPILPMKQAS
;
A
#
# COMPACT_ATOMS: atom_id res chain seq x y z
N MET A 1 76.69 18.42 23.12
CA MET A 1 76.12 19.02 21.90
C MET A 1 75.57 17.91 21.03
N LYS A 2 74.24 17.81 20.94
CA LYS A 2 73.51 17.31 19.77
C LYS A 2 72.01 17.39 20.08
N ASP A 3 71.32 18.03 19.16
CA ASP A 3 69.89 18.29 19.12
C ASP A 3 69.08 17.01 18.86
N ASN A 4 67.80 16.98 19.24
CA ASN A 4 66.69 17.17 18.30
C ASN A 4 65.33 16.75 18.87
N THR A 5 64.43 17.73 18.90
CA THR A 5 63.03 17.71 18.43
C THR A 5 62.16 16.46 18.66
N PHE A 6 61.24 16.61 19.61
CA PHE A 6 59.98 15.87 19.71
C PHE A 6 59.08 16.19 18.50
N THR A 7 58.71 15.19 17.71
CA THR A 7 57.66 15.31 16.69
C THR A 7 56.42 14.56 17.18
N PHE A 8 55.35 15.30 17.47
CA PHE A 8 54.02 14.75 17.75
C PHE A 8 53.41 14.26 16.43
N PHE A 9 53.25 12.95 16.27
CA PHE A 9 52.42 12.37 15.21
C PHE A 9 50.96 12.35 15.70
N MET A 10 50.17 13.35 15.30
CA MET A 10 48.71 13.25 15.38
C MET A 10 48.25 12.44 14.16
N ILE A 11 47.90 11.17 14.39
CA ILE A 11 47.17 10.35 13.42
C ILE A 11 45.71 10.80 13.48
N THR A 12 45.33 11.73 12.62
CA THR A 12 43.92 12.06 12.37
C THR A 12 43.34 10.97 11.49
N LEU A 13 42.74 9.96 12.12
CA LEU A 13 41.92 8.95 11.44
C LEU A 13 40.63 9.64 10.95
N VAL A 14 40.66 10.19 9.73
CA VAL A 14 39.44 10.65 9.05
C VAL A 14 38.71 9.42 8.55
N GLY A 15 37.86 8.85 9.41
CA GLY A 15 36.89 7.85 9.00
C GLY A 15 35.92 8.49 8.00
N ILE A 16 36.04 8.10 6.74
CA ILE A 16 34.99 8.33 5.74
C ILE A 16 33.84 7.41 6.12
N ILE A 17 32.94 7.91 6.98
CA ILE A 17 31.62 7.31 7.17
C ILE A 17 30.82 7.65 5.93
N GLY A 18 30.93 6.79 4.90
CA GLY A 18 30.00 6.79 3.80
C GLY A 18 28.62 6.39 4.34
N PHE A 19 27.75 7.37 4.55
CA PHE A 19 26.34 7.11 4.74
C PHE A 19 25.77 6.56 3.43
N LEU A 20 25.79 5.24 3.29
CA LEU A 20 24.94 4.50 2.37
C LEU A 20 23.49 4.66 2.87
N PHE A 21 22.85 5.78 2.53
CA PHE A 21 21.39 5.82 2.49
C PHE A 21 20.98 5.06 1.23
N ALA A 22 20.89 3.73 1.35
CA ALA A 22 19.87 3.05 0.56
C ALA A 22 18.54 3.72 0.93
N PRO A 23 17.65 4.03 -0.02
CA PRO A 23 16.27 4.34 0.31
C PRO A 23 15.64 3.03 0.81
N VAL A 24 15.95 2.65 2.04
CA VAL A 24 15.01 1.90 2.85
C VAL A 24 13.85 2.87 2.96
N VAL A 25 12.70 2.48 2.42
CA VAL A 25 11.42 3.00 2.90
C VAL A 25 11.42 2.67 4.39
N HIS A 26 12.04 3.52 5.18
CA HIS A 26 11.64 3.63 6.56
C HIS A 26 10.22 4.11 6.40
N ALA A 27 9.26 3.25 6.74
CA ALA A 27 8.02 3.75 7.31
C ALA A 27 8.46 4.88 8.24
N GLU A 28 8.24 6.14 7.82
CA GLU A 28 8.62 7.31 8.60
C GLU A 28 8.20 7.03 10.03
N THR A 29 9.14 7.17 10.97
CA THR A 29 9.00 6.79 12.38
C THR A 29 7.54 6.81 12.80
N GLU A 30 6.89 5.64 12.78
CA GLU A 30 5.43 5.59 12.88
C GLU A 30 5.05 6.37 14.12
N SER A 31 4.34 7.49 13.94
CA SER A 31 3.82 8.20 15.10
C SER A 31 3.03 7.19 15.91
N SER A 32 3.36 7.06 17.20
CA SER A 32 2.66 6.15 18.10
C SER A 32 1.16 6.38 17.92
N PHE A 33 0.40 5.32 17.69
CA PHE A 33 -1.06 5.40 17.73
C PHE A 33 -1.46 6.13 19.03
N GLN A 34 -2.15 7.26 18.89
CA GLN A 34 -2.62 8.06 20.00
C GLN A 34 -4.11 7.79 20.16
N PRO A 35 -4.53 6.98 21.14
CA PRO A 35 -5.93 6.59 21.30
C PRO A 35 -6.87 7.77 21.49
N ASN A 36 -6.36 8.96 21.85
CA ASN A 36 -7.17 10.12 22.27
C ASN A 36 -7.38 11.20 21.19
N ASP A 37 -6.88 11.05 19.96
CA ASP A 37 -7.14 11.99 18.86
C ASP A 37 -8.23 11.47 17.93
N PHE A 38 -9.48 11.80 18.27
CA PHE A 38 -10.67 11.15 17.75
C PHE A 38 -11.22 11.75 16.45
N SER A 39 -10.53 12.73 15.86
CA SER A 39 -11.09 13.63 14.85
C SER A 39 -10.98 13.14 13.38
N THR A 40 -10.53 11.91 13.15
CA THR A 40 -10.01 11.46 11.85
C THR A 40 -10.74 10.25 11.26
N TYR A 41 -11.86 9.83 11.86
CA TYR A 41 -12.53 8.57 11.55
C TYR A 41 -13.94 8.86 11.02
N GLY A 42 -14.04 8.94 9.70
CA GLY A 42 -15.32 9.07 9.03
C GLY A 42 -15.31 8.21 7.77
N LEU A 43 -16.26 7.28 7.68
CA LEU A 43 -16.87 7.00 6.39
C LEU A 43 -17.57 8.30 6.02
N GLY A 44 -17.13 8.93 4.93
CA GLY A 44 -17.48 10.32 4.66
C GLY A 44 -18.98 10.47 4.56
N LEU A 45 -19.54 11.49 5.22
CA LEU A 45 -20.97 11.78 5.24
C LEU A 45 -21.35 12.92 4.26
N LYS A 46 -20.48 13.27 3.31
CA LYS A 46 -20.76 14.32 2.33
C LYS A 46 -21.39 13.73 1.09
N ASP A 47 -22.64 14.12 0.86
CA ASP A 47 -23.58 13.66 -0.15
C ASP A 47 -22.98 13.37 -1.52
N THR A 48 -22.96 12.08 -1.86
CA THR A 48 -23.57 11.63 -3.11
C THR A 48 -24.29 10.32 -2.81
N LYS A 49 -25.61 10.37 -2.59
CA LYS A 49 -26.48 9.19 -2.71
C LYS A 49 -26.44 8.72 -4.16
N MET A 50 -25.37 8.01 -4.51
CA MET A 50 -25.23 7.34 -5.79
C MET A 50 -26.20 6.16 -5.78
N LYS A 51 -27.30 6.30 -6.51
CA LYS A 51 -28.24 5.19 -6.79
C LYS A 51 -27.66 4.31 -7.89
N GLU A 52 -26.55 3.63 -7.64
CA GLU A 52 -26.16 2.48 -8.45
C GLU A 52 -26.81 1.25 -7.83
N ASP A 53 -27.47 0.44 -8.65
CA ASP A 53 -27.93 -0.87 -8.23
C ASP A 53 -26.70 -1.78 -8.17
N ILE A 54 -26.18 -1.98 -6.94
CA ILE A 54 -24.97 -2.76 -6.72
C ILE A 54 -25.35 -4.24 -6.71
N PRO A 55 -24.82 -5.05 -7.65
CA PRO A 55 -25.14 -6.46 -7.70
C PRO A 55 -24.68 -7.17 -6.43
N ASP A 56 -25.47 -8.15 -5.99
CA ASP A 56 -25.10 -9.01 -4.88
C ASP A 56 -23.87 -9.85 -5.24
N TYR A 57 -23.13 -10.22 -4.21
CA TYR A 57 -21.99 -11.12 -4.33
C TYR A 57 -22.44 -12.49 -4.84
N THR A 58 -21.77 -12.95 -5.89
CA THR A 58 -21.93 -14.29 -6.44
C THR A 58 -20.56 -14.97 -6.45
N PRO A 59 -20.37 -16.04 -5.66
CA PRO A 59 -19.08 -16.72 -5.62
C PRO A 59 -18.78 -17.42 -6.96
N SER A 60 -17.52 -17.36 -7.39
CA SER A 60 -17.06 -18.10 -8.58
C SER A 60 -17.08 -19.62 -8.36
N ILE A 61 -16.78 -20.04 -7.15
CA ILE A 61 -16.88 -21.43 -6.69
C ILE A 61 -17.70 -21.41 -5.40
N SER A 62 -18.78 -22.18 -5.36
CA SER A 62 -19.54 -22.40 -4.13
C SER A 62 -18.87 -23.49 -3.30
N TYR A 63 -18.53 -23.16 -2.06
CA TYR A 63 -17.99 -24.07 -1.07
C TYR A 63 -19.04 -24.43 -0.03
N LEU A 64 -19.10 -25.69 0.36
CA LEU A 64 -19.98 -26.18 1.42
C LEU A 64 -19.25 -26.20 2.76
N THR A 65 -19.99 -25.94 3.84
CA THR A 65 -19.51 -26.31 5.18
C THR A 65 -19.35 -27.83 5.28
N LYS A 66 -18.52 -28.30 6.21
CA LYS A 66 -18.37 -29.75 6.46
C LYS A 66 -19.70 -30.44 6.79
N GLN A 67 -20.60 -29.75 7.47
CA GLN A 67 -21.91 -30.28 7.83
C GLN A 67 -22.81 -30.42 6.59
N GLU A 68 -22.88 -29.40 5.74
CA GLU A 68 -23.63 -29.45 4.48
C GLU A 68 -23.07 -30.52 3.56
N ALA A 69 -21.74 -30.60 3.47
CA ALA A 69 -21.07 -31.61 2.66
C ALA A 69 -21.42 -33.05 3.11
N THR A 70 -21.42 -33.27 4.43
CA THR A 70 -21.81 -34.56 5.02
C THR A 70 -23.26 -34.91 4.68
N LYS A 71 -24.19 -33.95 4.79
CA LYS A 71 -25.61 -34.16 4.43
C LYS A 71 -25.78 -34.50 2.95
N GLN A 72 -25.11 -33.77 2.06
CA GLN A 72 -25.18 -34.03 0.62
C GLN A 72 -24.55 -35.38 0.25
N LYS A 73 -23.47 -35.79 0.93
CA LYS A 73 -22.85 -37.11 0.74
C LYS A 73 -23.78 -38.24 1.14
N GLN A 74 -24.53 -38.08 2.23
CA GLN A 74 -25.57 -39.03 2.64
C GLN A 74 -26.72 -39.14 1.62
N GLN A 75 -26.93 -38.09 0.82
CA GLN A 75 -27.89 -38.07 -0.29
C GLN A 75 -27.31 -38.58 -1.63
N GLY A 76 -26.08 -39.09 -1.63
CA GLY A 76 -25.42 -39.66 -2.81
C GLY A 76 -24.75 -38.64 -3.76
N ILE A 77 -24.71 -37.35 -3.39
CA ILE A 77 -24.07 -36.30 -4.19
C ILE A 77 -22.55 -36.34 -3.98
N GLN A 78 -21.78 -36.49 -5.06
CA GLN A 78 -20.30 -36.58 -5.05
C GLN A 78 -19.63 -35.26 -5.52
N ASN A 79 -18.30 -35.13 -5.34
CA ASN A 79 -17.46 -33.99 -5.78
C ASN A 79 -17.85 -32.62 -5.22
N GLN A 80 -17.87 -32.51 -3.89
CA GLN A 80 -18.21 -31.27 -3.20
C GLN A 80 -16.96 -30.45 -2.89
N ASN A 81 -16.98 -29.17 -3.24
CA ASN A 81 -15.98 -28.22 -2.76
C ASN A 81 -16.28 -27.93 -1.30
N ILE A 82 -15.41 -28.36 -0.39
CA ILE A 82 -15.57 -28.10 1.03
C ILE A 82 -14.78 -26.84 1.37
N LEU A 83 -15.40 -25.94 2.13
CA LEU A 83 -14.77 -24.73 2.62
C LEU A 83 -13.49 -25.10 3.39
N PRO A 84 -12.32 -24.55 3.01
CA PRO A 84 -11.08 -24.76 3.75
C PRO A 84 -11.22 -24.36 5.22
N ASN A 85 -10.51 -25.02 6.14
CA ASN A 85 -10.57 -24.66 7.56
C ASN A 85 -9.90 -23.31 7.86
N ARG A 86 -8.96 -22.89 7.03
CA ARG A 86 -8.22 -21.64 7.21
C ARG A 86 -7.80 -21.11 5.84
N ILE A 87 -7.93 -19.82 5.64
CA ILE A 87 -7.38 -19.09 4.50
C ILE A 87 -6.65 -17.86 5.03
N ASP A 88 -5.49 -17.57 4.45
CA ASP A 88 -4.64 -16.44 4.82
C ASP A 88 -4.05 -15.83 3.55
N LEU A 89 -4.58 -14.67 3.13
CA LEU A 89 -4.23 -13.99 1.89
C LEU A 89 -3.08 -12.99 2.08
N ARG A 90 -2.52 -12.87 3.29
CA ARG A 90 -1.53 -11.84 3.65
C ARG A 90 -0.28 -11.86 2.78
N GLU A 91 0.10 -13.01 2.22
CA GLU A 91 1.30 -13.11 1.38
C GLU A 91 1.31 -12.14 0.19
N TYR A 92 0.12 -11.79 -0.36
CA TYR A 92 -0.01 -10.91 -1.52
C TYR A 92 -0.34 -9.46 -1.12
N PHE A 93 -0.49 -9.15 0.16
CA PHE A 93 -0.66 -7.77 0.60
C PHE A 93 0.71 -7.12 0.83
N PRO A 94 0.87 -5.84 0.49
CA PRO A 94 2.06 -5.10 0.89
C PRO A 94 2.10 -4.91 2.40
N GLU A 95 3.21 -4.39 2.93
CA GLU A 95 3.30 -4.01 4.35
C GLU A 95 2.15 -3.09 4.77
N VAL A 96 1.70 -3.21 6.02
CA VAL A 96 0.63 -2.35 6.55
C VAL A 96 1.11 -0.91 6.60
N ARG A 97 0.28 -0.01 6.06
CA ARG A 97 0.55 1.42 6.03
C ARG A 97 -0.29 2.17 7.08
N SER A 98 0.09 3.40 7.36
CA SER A 98 -0.66 4.29 8.25
C SER A 98 -1.34 5.42 7.47
N GLN A 99 -2.64 5.60 7.70
CA GLN A 99 -3.42 6.75 7.23
C GLN A 99 -3.18 8.03 8.05
N GLY A 100 -2.32 7.96 9.08
CA GLY A 100 -2.04 9.07 9.98
C GLY A 100 -3.31 9.69 10.56
N LYS A 101 -3.37 11.02 10.52
CA LYS A 101 -4.47 11.82 11.08
C LYS A 101 -5.51 12.25 10.04
N PHE A 102 -5.62 11.52 8.93
CA PHE A 102 -6.55 11.86 7.86
C PHE A 102 -7.71 10.86 7.78
N GLY A 103 -8.88 11.34 7.36
CA GLY A 103 -10.09 10.55 7.08
C GLY A 103 -10.00 9.70 5.81
N THR A 104 -8.88 9.01 5.62
CA THR A 104 -8.50 8.32 4.37
C THR A 104 -8.61 6.80 4.45
N CYS A 105 -9.28 6.25 5.48
CA CYS A 105 -9.43 4.80 5.65
C CYS A 105 -9.99 4.10 4.40
N VAL A 106 -10.96 4.72 3.73
CA VAL A 106 -11.52 4.18 2.47
C VAL A 106 -10.48 4.12 1.36
N PRO A 107 -9.81 5.22 0.97
CA PRO A 107 -8.68 5.17 0.04
C PRO A 107 -7.61 4.12 0.40
N PHE A 108 -7.25 3.96 1.67
CA PHE A 108 -6.27 2.94 2.09
C PHE A 108 -6.80 1.51 1.92
N ALA A 109 -8.05 1.25 2.30
CA ALA A 109 -8.66 -0.07 2.15
C ALA A 109 -8.83 -0.45 0.66
N THR A 110 -9.25 0.50 -0.19
CA THR A 110 -9.46 0.25 -1.62
C THR A 110 -8.16 0.11 -2.40
N THR A 111 -7.14 0.91 -2.10
CA THR A 111 -5.79 0.71 -2.67
C THR A 111 -5.21 -0.64 -2.23
N ALA A 112 -5.26 -0.99 -0.94
CA ALA A 112 -4.78 -2.30 -0.46
C ALA A 112 -5.44 -3.48 -1.16
N LEU A 113 -6.75 -3.42 -1.42
CA LEU A 113 -7.45 -4.43 -2.21
C LEU A 113 -6.92 -4.51 -3.63
N ARG A 114 -6.72 -3.37 -4.29
CA ARG A 114 -6.24 -3.37 -5.67
C ARG A 114 -4.78 -3.84 -5.78
N GLU A 115 -3.94 -3.42 -4.84
CA GLU A 115 -2.55 -3.87 -4.66
C GLU A 115 -2.47 -5.39 -4.51
N TYR A 116 -3.34 -6.00 -3.70
CA TYR A 116 -3.43 -7.45 -3.56
C TYR A 116 -3.65 -8.16 -4.91
N TYR A 117 -4.61 -7.70 -5.72
CA TYR A 117 -4.87 -8.34 -7.02
C TYR A 117 -3.70 -8.17 -7.99
N ILE A 118 -3.05 -7.00 -8.00
CA ILE A 118 -1.85 -6.77 -8.82
C ILE A 118 -0.75 -7.74 -8.40
N ALA A 119 -0.47 -7.82 -7.11
CA ALA A 119 0.56 -8.70 -6.57
C ALA A 119 0.26 -10.18 -6.85
N LYS A 120 -1.00 -10.59 -6.71
CA LYS A 120 -1.46 -11.95 -6.99
C LYS A 120 -1.30 -12.34 -8.45
N ASP A 121 -1.79 -11.51 -9.37
CA ASP A 121 -1.69 -11.77 -10.81
C ASP A 121 -0.24 -11.75 -11.28
N ALA A 122 0.59 -10.87 -10.72
CA ALA A 122 2.00 -10.73 -11.09
C ALA A 122 2.95 -11.70 -10.38
N GLY A 123 2.47 -12.42 -9.36
CA GLY A 123 3.32 -13.23 -8.48
C GLY A 123 4.27 -12.39 -7.60
N ALA A 124 4.00 -11.10 -7.40
CA ALA A 124 4.82 -10.21 -6.57
C ALA A 124 4.59 -10.48 -5.07
N ARG A 125 5.62 -10.23 -4.25
CA ARG A 125 5.61 -10.39 -2.78
C ARG A 125 6.45 -9.32 -2.13
N GLY A 126 6.12 -8.95 -0.88
CA GLY A 126 6.91 -8.04 -0.07
C GLY A 126 7.25 -6.74 -0.82
N THR A 127 8.54 -6.43 -0.94
CA THR A 127 9.05 -5.19 -1.55
C THR A 127 8.83 -5.09 -3.06
N ASP A 128 8.45 -6.19 -3.74
CA ASP A 128 8.13 -6.17 -5.17
C ASP A 128 6.72 -5.63 -5.45
N ILE A 129 5.88 -5.47 -4.42
CA ILE A 129 4.49 -5.02 -4.59
C ILE A 129 4.46 -3.52 -4.91
N THR A 130 3.72 -3.16 -5.96
CA THR A 130 3.45 -1.75 -6.30
C THR A 130 2.44 -1.16 -5.32
N TYR A 131 2.82 -0.08 -4.64
CA TYR A 131 1.90 0.74 -3.86
C TYR A 131 1.14 1.70 -4.77
N LEU A 132 -0.17 1.83 -4.53
CA LEU A 132 -1.06 2.75 -5.23
C LEU A 132 -1.32 3.99 -4.37
N SER A 133 -1.72 5.09 -4.97
CA SER A 133 -1.87 6.38 -4.28
C SER A 133 -3.24 6.53 -3.59
N PRO A 134 -3.34 6.53 -2.25
CA PRO A 134 -4.59 6.84 -1.56
C PRO A 134 -4.95 8.33 -1.70
N SER A 135 -3.94 9.21 -1.81
CA SER A 135 -4.14 10.66 -1.98
C SER A 135 -4.76 11.01 -3.33
N TYR A 136 -4.53 10.20 -4.38
CA TYR A 136 -5.21 10.34 -5.67
C TYR A 136 -6.71 10.06 -5.53
N ILE A 137 -7.08 8.95 -4.89
CA ILE A 137 -8.49 8.59 -4.66
C ILE A 137 -9.18 9.63 -3.77
N TYR A 138 -8.48 10.18 -2.78
CA TYR A 138 -9.09 11.10 -1.82
C TYR A 138 -9.33 12.52 -2.36
N TYR A 139 -8.61 12.97 -3.38
CA TYR A 139 -8.84 14.28 -4.00
C TYR A 139 -10.28 14.42 -4.55
N PRO A 140 -10.94 15.59 -4.44
CA PRO A 140 -10.53 16.83 -3.79
C PRO A 140 -11.05 16.98 -2.33
N SER A 141 -11.07 15.90 -1.53
CA SER A 141 -11.68 15.89 -0.20
C SER A 141 -10.87 16.66 0.84
N GLY A 142 -11.55 17.20 1.87
CA GLY A 142 -10.90 17.77 3.04
C GLY A 142 -10.29 16.70 3.95
N PRO A 143 -9.27 17.01 4.76
CA PRO A 143 -8.48 16.04 5.54
C PRO A 143 -9.27 15.15 6.51
N LYS A 144 -10.49 15.54 6.89
CA LYS A 144 -11.35 14.84 7.84
C LYS A 144 -12.73 14.49 7.28
N ASP A 145 -12.92 14.68 5.97
CA ASP A 145 -14.23 14.56 5.34
C ASP A 145 -14.71 13.12 5.26
N GLY A 146 -13.80 12.15 5.39
CA GLY A 146 -14.06 10.75 5.07
C GLY A 146 -14.32 10.52 3.58
N MET A 147 -14.67 9.28 3.22
CA MET A 147 -15.15 8.94 1.87
C MET A 147 -16.12 7.76 1.93
N TYR A 148 -17.07 7.68 0.98
CA TYR A 148 -17.92 6.49 0.79
C TYR A 148 -17.18 5.44 -0.05
N PHE A 149 -17.45 4.15 0.19
CA PHE A 149 -16.85 3.05 -0.58
C PHE A 149 -17.21 3.16 -2.06
N GLU A 150 -18.47 3.48 -2.35
CA GLU A 150 -19.01 3.61 -3.70
C GLU A 150 -18.29 4.71 -4.47
N SER A 151 -18.01 5.86 -3.85
CA SER A 151 -17.24 6.94 -4.48
C SER A 151 -15.83 6.48 -4.87
N ALA A 152 -15.14 5.76 -3.98
CA ALA A 152 -13.82 5.20 -4.28
C ALA A 152 -13.88 4.14 -5.40
N PHE A 153 -14.90 3.28 -5.39
CA PHE A 153 -15.08 2.28 -6.45
C PHE A 153 -15.40 2.92 -7.81
N GLN A 154 -16.13 4.02 -7.85
CA GLN A 154 -16.37 4.76 -9.10
C GLN A 154 -15.08 5.34 -9.67
N ILE A 155 -14.23 5.94 -8.82
CA ILE A 155 -12.90 6.41 -9.25
C ILE A 155 -12.10 5.23 -9.80
N LEU A 156 -12.05 4.09 -9.09
CA LEU A 156 -11.35 2.89 -9.57
C LEU A 156 -11.94 2.33 -10.88
N LYS A 157 -13.24 2.43 -11.11
CA LYS A 157 -13.91 1.91 -12.32
C LYS A 157 -13.70 2.83 -13.52
N GLN A 158 -13.85 4.14 -13.32
CA GLN A 158 -13.84 5.14 -14.39
C GLN A 158 -12.42 5.58 -14.75
N GLU A 159 -11.56 5.77 -13.76
CA GLU A 159 -10.22 6.35 -13.90
C GLU A 159 -9.11 5.35 -13.58
N GLY A 160 -9.29 4.58 -12.50
CA GLY A 160 -8.24 3.76 -11.90
C GLY A 160 -7.52 4.52 -10.79
N VAL A 161 -6.31 4.08 -10.45
CA VAL A 161 -5.46 4.74 -9.45
C VAL A 161 -3.99 4.58 -9.82
N PRO A 162 -3.17 5.64 -9.84
CA PRO A 162 -1.78 5.52 -10.25
C PRO A 162 -0.93 4.92 -9.11
N PRO A 163 0.30 4.45 -9.43
CA PRO A 163 1.30 4.14 -8.41
C PRO A 163 1.55 5.35 -7.51
N GLU A 164 1.85 5.09 -6.24
CA GLU A 164 2.09 6.13 -5.24
C GLU A 164 3.22 7.10 -5.62
N THR A 165 4.20 6.64 -6.39
CA THR A 165 5.29 7.48 -6.93
C THR A 165 4.81 8.63 -7.82
N GLU A 166 3.57 8.59 -8.33
CA GLU A 166 2.95 9.68 -9.09
C GLU A 166 2.28 10.72 -8.19
N ARG A 167 1.83 10.32 -7.00
CA ARG A 167 1.23 11.19 -6.00
C ARG A 167 1.42 10.58 -4.62
N LEU A 168 2.47 11.04 -3.95
CA LEU A 168 2.85 10.54 -2.64
C LEU A 168 1.74 10.81 -1.61
N TYR A 169 1.63 9.91 -0.64
CA TYR A 169 0.87 10.16 0.57
C TYR A 169 1.80 10.69 1.66
N ASP A 170 1.52 11.89 2.17
CA ASP A 170 2.25 12.47 3.29
C ASP A 170 1.44 12.28 4.57
N SER A 171 2.00 11.59 5.56
CA SER A 171 1.30 11.35 6.83
C SER A 171 1.32 12.55 7.78
N ASN A 172 2.11 13.59 7.46
CA ASN A 172 2.20 14.82 8.24
C ASN A 172 0.83 15.52 8.29
N PRO A 173 0.23 15.67 9.49
CA PRO A 173 -1.09 16.29 9.64
C PRO A 173 -1.14 17.77 9.19
N GLU A 174 0.01 18.44 9.09
CA GLU A 174 0.09 19.82 8.62
C GLU A 174 -0.05 19.93 7.09
N ASN A 175 0.30 18.87 6.35
CA ASN A 175 0.21 18.83 4.89
C ASN A 175 -1.23 18.51 4.43
N THR A 176 -2.15 19.42 4.71
CA THR A 176 -3.55 19.28 4.28
C THR A 176 -3.79 19.65 2.80
N SER A 177 -2.81 20.30 2.15
CA SER A 177 -2.90 20.69 0.73
C SER A 177 -2.74 19.51 -0.22
N GLN A 178 -2.13 18.40 0.22
CA GLN A 178 -1.94 17.19 -0.61
C GLN A 178 -3.24 16.63 -1.19
N PHE A 179 -4.41 16.98 -0.66
CA PHE A 179 -5.73 16.54 -1.18
C PHE A 179 -6.46 17.64 -1.96
N LYS A 180 -5.87 18.83 -2.08
CA LYS A 180 -6.44 19.99 -2.79
C LYS A 180 -5.78 20.25 -4.14
N GLU A 181 -4.53 19.81 -4.30
CA GLU A 181 -3.80 19.99 -5.55
C GLU A 181 -4.47 19.19 -6.69
N PRO A 182 -4.82 19.84 -7.83
CA PRO A 182 -5.46 19.20 -8.96
C PRO A 182 -4.69 17.97 -9.46
N LEU A 183 -5.44 16.99 -9.97
CA LEU A 183 -4.85 15.83 -10.64
C LEU A 183 -4.19 16.26 -11.95
N THR A 184 -3.01 15.74 -12.23
CA THR A 184 -2.29 16.00 -13.49
C THR A 184 -2.71 15.01 -14.58
N ALA A 185 -2.57 15.41 -15.84
CA ALA A 185 -2.83 14.51 -16.98
C ALA A 185 -1.95 13.25 -16.95
N LEU A 186 -0.72 13.34 -16.42
CA LEU A 186 0.17 12.19 -16.26
C LEU A 186 -0.35 11.22 -15.20
N GLN A 187 -0.80 11.73 -14.04
CA GLN A 187 -1.42 10.91 -12.99
C GLN A 187 -2.66 10.18 -13.53
N GLN A 188 -3.53 10.88 -14.25
CA GLN A 188 -4.73 10.28 -14.84
C GLN A 188 -4.38 9.21 -15.89
N LYS A 189 -3.41 9.47 -16.77
CA LYS A 189 -2.91 8.49 -17.74
C LYS A 189 -2.37 7.24 -17.04
N ASN A 190 -1.54 7.42 -16.01
CA ASN A 190 -0.90 6.32 -15.30
C ASN A 190 -1.86 5.60 -14.33
N ALA A 191 -3.05 6.14 -14.07
CA ALA A 191 -4.12 5.49 -13.32
C ALA A 191 -4.86 4.43 -14.15
N MET A 192 -4.97 4.64 -15.47
CA MET A 192 -5.79 3.81 -16.38
C MET A 192 -5.51 2.30 -16.29
N PRO A 193 -4.25 1.82 -16.15
CA PRO A 193 -3.97 0.39 -16.06
C PRO A 193 -4.42 -0.27 -14.75
N TYR A 194 -4.86 0.51 -13.76
CA TYR A 194 -5.18 -0.01 -12.42
C TYR A 194 -6.67 -0.01 -12.13
N LYS A 195 -7.50 0.09 -13.18
CA LYS A 195 -8.96 0.04 -13.06
C LYS A 195 -9.51 -1.27 -12.50
N ILE A 196 -10.73 -1.18 -11.97
CA ILE A 196 -11.62 -2.31 -11.70
C ILE A 196 -12.73 -2.37 -12.74
N ASN A 197 -13.24 -3.56 -13.01
CA ASN A 197 -14.38 -3.76 -13.92
C ASN A 197 -15.71 -3.57 -13.18
N SER A 198 -15.81 -4.17 -11.99
CA SER A 198 -17.00 -4.14 -11.17
C SER A 198 -16.67 -4.35 -9.70
N TYR A 199 -17.70 -4.19 -8.87
CA TYR A 199 -17.70 -4.55 -7.45
C TYR A 199 -19.07 -5.14 -7.12
N GLN A 200 -19.13 -5.98 -6.09
CA GLN A 200 -20.34 -6.64 -5.64
C GLN A 200 -20.52 -6.46 -4.13
N ALA A 201 -21.77 -6.36 -3.69
CA ALA A 201 -22.12 -6.19 -2.30
C ALA A 201 -22.32 -7.54 -1.60
N ILE A 202 -21.69 -7.72 -0.44
CA ILE A 202 -22.02 -8.75 0.53
C ILE A 202 -22.92 -8.10 1.59
N ARG A 203 -24.18 -8.53 1.64
CA ARG A 203 -25.21 -7.93 2.51
C ARG A 203 -25.36 -8.70 3.82
N GLN A 204 -25.87 -8.01 4.83
CA GLN A 204 -25.98 -8.52 6.21
C GLN A 204 -26.65 -9.89 6.35
N VAL A 205 -27.65 -10.22 5.53
CA VAL A 205 -28.44 -11.47 5.64
C VAL A 205 -27.55 -12.72 5.62
N ASN A 206 -26.53 -12.75 4.77
CA ASN A 206 -25.62 -13.90 4.59
C ASN A 206 -24.14 -13.53 4.82
N MET A 207 -23.87 -12.37 5.42
CA MET A 207 -22.54 -11.76 5.45
C MET A 207 -21.44 -12.70 5.93
N LEU A 208 -21.66 -13.45 7.02
CA LEU A 208 -20.67 -14.39 7.55
C LEU A 208 -20.30 -15.47 6.53
N ALA A 209 -21.30 -16.09 5.90
CA ALA A 209 -21.08 -17.15 4.92
C ALA A 209 -20.43 -16.59 3.66
N ASP A 210 -20.93 -15.47 3.15
CA ASP A 210 -20.46 -14.85 1.91
C ASP A 210 -19.03 -14.30 2.03
N ILE A 211 -18.65 -13.73 3.18
CA ILE A 211 -17.26 -13.33 3.43
C ILE A 211 -16.34 -14.56 3.37
N LYS A 212 -16.73 -15.67 4.00
CA LYS A 212 -15.94 -16.92 3.95
C LYS A 212 -15.84 -17.47 2.52
N GLN A 213 -16.93 -17.44 1.75
CA GLN A 213 -16.93 -17.81 0.33
C GLN A 213 -15.97 -16.93 -0.48
N ALA A 214 -16.04 -15.61 -0.33
CA ALA A 214 -15.17 -14.67 -1.02
C ALA A 214 -13.70 -14.93 -0.74
N VAL A 215 -13.35 -15.03 0.54
CA VAL A 215 -11.97 -15.28 0.95
C VAL A 215 -11.49 -16.65 0.48
N ALA A 216 -12.32 -17.69 0.52
CA ALA A 216 -12.01 -19.01 -0.05
C ALA A 216 -11.81 -18.98 -1.57
N ASN A 217 -12.54 -18.10 -2.28
CA ASN A 217 -12.34 -17.78 -3.70
C ASN A 217 -11.13 -16.85 -3.95
N GLN A 218 -10.30 -16.60 -2.93
CA GLN A 218 -9.13 -15.74 -3.00
C GLN A 218 -9.48 -14.28 -3.33
N ASP A 219 -10.68 -13.85 -2.95
CA ASP A 219 -11.17 -12.48 -3.02
C ASP A 219 -11.19 -11.87 -1.60
N PRO A 220 -10.25 -10.96 -1.25
CA PRO A 220 -10.34 -10.22 0.01
C PRO A 220 -11.55 -9.29 0.00
N VAL A 221 -12.09 -9.03 1.18
CA VAL A 221 -13.36 -8.33 1.36
C VAL A 221 -13.13 -6.97 2.03
N LEU A 222 -13.57 -5.90 1.39
CA LEU A 222 -13.67 -4.59 2.03
C LEU A 222 -14.82 -4.59 3.02
N VAL A 223 -14.60 -4.14 4.25
CA VAL A 223 -15.68 -4.06 5.26
C VAL A 223 -15.65 -2.70 5.96
N GLY A 224 -16.84 -2.16 6.17
CA GLY A 224 -17.05 -1.03 7.07
C GLY A 224 -17.39 -1.54 8.46
N ILE A 225 -16.73 -0.97 9.47
CA ILE A 225 -17.08 -1.18 10.88
C ILE A 225 -17.39 0.14 11.58
N HIS A 226 -18.20 0.07 12.63
CA HIS A 226 -18.29 1.03 13.71
C HIS A 226 -17.14 0.77 14.67
N VAL A 227 -16.29 1.78 14.87
CA VAL A 227 -15.20 1.70 15.85
C VAL A 227 -15.78 1.94 17.24
N TYR A 228 -15.44 1.05 18.16
CA TYR A 228 -15.77 1.10 19.59
C TYR A 228 -14.46 0.99 20.40
N PRO A 229 -14.46 1.34 21.71
CA PRO A 229 -13.24 1.32 22.51
C PRO A 229 -12.52 -0.04 22.59
N ASN A 230 -13.24 -1.16 22.42
CA ASN A 230 -12.62 -2.48 22.32
C ASN A 230 -11.64 -2.59 21.14
N PHE A 231 -11.96 -1.96 20.00
CA PHE A 231 -11.10 -1.97 18.83
C PHE A 231 -9.86 -1.10 19.03
N ASP A 232 -10.02 0.08 19.65
CA ASP A 232 -8.90 0.94 20.02
C ASP A 232 -7.97 0.24 21.05
N ALA A 233 -8.54 -0.60 21.92
CA ALA A 233 -7.84 -1.40 22.92
C ALA A 233 -7.25 -2.72 22.38
N THR A 234 -7.19 -2.92 21.06
CA THR A 234 -6.62 -4.14 20.46
C THR A 234 -5.15 -4.30 20.90
N PRO A 235 -4.81 -5.38 21.62
CA PRO A 235 -3.45 -5.61 22.11
C PRO A 235 -2.51 -6.06 20.98
N THR A 236 -1.21 -6.17 21.27
CA THR A 236 -0.19 -6.65 20.32
C THR A 236 -0.39 -8.09 19.82
N SER A 237 -1.25 -8.87 20.48
CA SER A 237 -1.69 -10.18 19.96
C SER A 237 -2.65 -10.06 18.76
N GLY A 238 -3.16 -8.85 18.47
CA GLY A 238 -4.13 -8.57 17.42
C GLY A 238 -5.56 -9.01 17.75
N ILE A 239 -5.79 -9.81 18.79
CA ILE A 239 -7.12 -10.34 19.12
C ILE A 239 -8.00 -9.21 19.66
N VAL A 240 -9.02 -8.84 18.90
CA VAL A 240 -9.94 -7.76 19.26
C VAL A 240 -10.85 -8.25 20.39
N PRO A 241 -10.90 -7.55 21.53
CA PRO A 241 -11.84 -7.87 22.60
C PRO A 241 -13.30 -7.77 22.11
N PRO A 242 -14.24 -8.50 22.72
CA PRO A 242 -15.67 -8.35 22.42
C PRO A 242 -16.17 -6.92 22.62
N VAL A 243 -17.24 -6.54 21.92
CA VAL A 243 -17.89 -5.24 22.11
C VAL A 243 -18.62 -5.24 23.44
N THR A 244 -18.13 -4.47 24.41
CA THR A 244 -18.78 -4.26 25.71
C THR A 244 -19.53 -2.94 25.79
N GLU A 245 -19.18 -1.99 24.93
CA GLU A 245 -19.69 -0.62 24.95
C GLU A 245 -20.61 -0.35 23.76
N LYS A 246 -21.64 0.47 23.96
CA LYS A 246 -22.65 0.76 22.92
C LYS A 246 -22.40 2.04 22.15
N LYS A 247 -21.46 2.90 22.57
CA LYS A 247 -21.20 4.17 21.89
C LYS A 247 -20.06 4.00 20.89
N SER A 248 -20.41 3.98 19.61
CA SER A 248 -19.41 4.03 18.53
C SER A 248 -18.80 5.42 18.42
N ARG A 249 -17.55 5.44 17.99
CA ARG A 249 -16.74 6.62 17.73
C ARG A 249 -16.81 7.12 16.29
N GLY A 250 -17.31 6.30 15.37
CA GLY A 250 -17.37 6.61 13.95
C GLY A 250 -17.23 5.37 13.08
N GLY A 251 -17.36 5.57 11.77
CA GLY A 251 -17.14 4.53 10.77
C GLY A 251 -15.66 4.40 10.41
N HIS A 252 -15.21 3.18 10.15
CA HIS A 252 -13.87 2.87 9.68
C HIS A 252 -13.90 1.79 8.61
N ALA A 253 -12.88 1.78 7.75
CA ALA A 253 -12.75 0.87 6.63
C ALA A 253 -11.58 -0.08 6.87
N LEU A 254 -11.82 -1.36 6.64
CA LEU A 254 -10.85 -2.43 6.84
C LEU A 254 -10.91 -3.42 5.67
N VAL A 255 -9.93 -4.31 5.59
CA VAL A 255 -9.92 -5.40 4.61
C VAL A 255 -9.82 -6.73 5.33
N ILE A 256 -10.78 -7.62 5.09
CA ILE A 256 -10.72 -9.01 5.55
C ILE A 256 -9.87 -9.80 4.57
N VAL A 257 -8.79 -10.38 5.09
CA VAL A 257 -7.74 -11.05 4.31
C VAL A 257 -7.62 -12.53 4.66
N GLY A 258 -8.53 -13.08 5.46
CA GLY A 258 -8.43 -14.46 5.89
C GLY A 258 -9.49 -14.82 6.92
N TYR A 259 -9.58 -16.11 7.22
CA TYR A 259 -10.37 -16.63 8.32
C TYR A 259 -9.74 -17.91 8.88
N ASP A 260 -10.10 -18.25 10.12
CA ASP A 260 -9.71 -19.48 10.78
C ASP A 260 -10.93 -20.08 11.49
N GLU A 261 -11.39 -21.24 11.03
CA GLU A 261 -12.54 -21.95 11.61
C GLU A 261 -12.23 -22.56 13.00
N THR A 262 -10.95 -22.78 13.33
CA THR A 262 -10.53 -23.33 14.63
C THR A 262 -10.75 -22.29 15.73
N ASN A 263 -10.33 -21.05 15.45
CA ASN A 263 -10.43 -19.93 16.38
C ASN A 263 -11.71 -19.10 16.17
N GLN A 264 -12.45 -19.36 15.09
CA GLN A 264 -13.67 -18.66 14.70
C GLN A 264 -13.51 -17.15 14.52
N TRP A 265 -12.40 -16.74 13.88
CA TRP A 265 -12.13 -15.33 13.59
C TRP A 265 -11.85 -15.06 12.11
N PHE A 266 -12.05 -13.81 11.75
CA PHE A 266 -11.50 -13.20 10.55
C PHE A 266 -10.13 -12.59 10.83
N ILE A 267 -9.24 -12.65 9.85
CA ILE A 267 -7.98 -11.93 9.82
C ILE A 267 -8.25 -10.62 9.08
N VAL A 268 -8.01 -9.49 9.75
CA VAL A 268 -8.40 -8.16 9.27
C VAL A 268 -7.17 -7.26 9.19
N ARG A 269 -6.95 -6.66 8.02
CA ARG A 269 -5.91 -5.68 7.77
C ARG A 269 -6.43 -4.28 8.09
N ASN A 270 -5.70 -3.56 8.95
CA ASN A 270 -5.99 -2.17 9.28
C ASN A 270 -5.07 -1.21 8.49
N SER A 271 -5.31 0.09 8.62
CA SER A 271 -4.53 1.19 8.02
C SER A 271 -4.00 2.16 9.08
N TRP A 272 -3.71 1.66 10.29
CA TRP A 272 -3.20 2.46 11.42
C TRP A 272 -1.71 2.21 11.72
N GLY A 273 -0.97 1.67 10.76
CA GLY A 273 0.44 1.30 10.92
C GLY A 273 0.65 -0.05 11.61
N THR A 274 1.89 -0.50 11.59
CA THR A 274 2.35 -1.81 12.09
C THR A 274 2.33 -1.91 13.61
N LYS A 275 2.37 -0.77 14.32
CA LYS A 275 2.24 -0.75 15.79
C LYS A 275 0.83 -1.12 16.31
N PHE A 276 -0.19 -1.09 15.46
CA PHE A 276 -1.53 -1.50 15.85
C PHE A 276 -1.68 -3.02 15.81
N GLY A 277 -2.27 -3.62 16.85
CA GLY A 277 -2.57 -5.05 16.86
C GLY A 277 -1.33 -5.92 16.62
N ASP A 278 -1.49 -6.96 15.81
CA ASP A 278 -0.40 -7.83 15.37
C ASP A 278 0.16 -7.31 14.03
N GLN A 279 1.18 -6.45 14.08
CA GLN A 279 1.84 -5.88 12.88
C GLN A 279 0.86 -5.18 11.92
N GLY A 280 -0.13 -4.47 12.47
CA GLY A 280 -1.17 -3.77 11.73
C GLY A 280 -2.39 -4.65 11.37
N TYR A 281 -2.39 -5.91 11.79
CA TYR A 281 -3.52 -6.83 11.65
C TYR A 281 -4.28 -7.02 12.96
N ALA A 282 -5.54 -7.39 12.82
CA ALA A 282 -6.43 -7.74 13.90
C ALA A 282 -7.11 -9.10 13.64
N TYR A 283 -7.40 -9.83 14.71
CA TYR A 283 -8.15 -11.07 14.70
C TYR A 283 -9.49 -10.81 15.36
N MET A 284 -10.56 -10.81 14.56
CA MET A 284 -11.91 -10.49 15.02
C MET A 284 -12.76 -11.75 15.01
N TYR A 285 -13.28 -12.17 16.16
CA TYR A 285 -14.29 -13.22 16.20
C TYR A 285 -15.43 -12.90 15.24
N TYR A 286 -15.99 -13.91 14.59
CA TYR A 286 -17.05 -13.72 13.61
C TYR A 286 -18.19 -12.85 14.14
N GLN A 287 -18.63 -13.11 15.37
CA GLN A 287 -19.69 -12.32 16.00
C GLN A 287 -19.25 -10.88 16.26
N THR A 288 -18.03 -10.66 16.76
CA THR A 288 -17.49 -9.31 16.99
C THR A 288 -17.43 -8.48 15.70
N LEU A 289 -17.03 -9.08 14.57
CA LEU A 289 -17.09 -8.38 13.28
C LEU A 289 -18.52 -8.02 12.91
N LEU A 290 -19.47 -8.96 13.04
CA LEU A 290 -20.87 -8.73 12.68
C LEU A 290 -21.51 -7.64 13.55
N ASP A 291 -21.25 -7.65 14.86
CA ASP A 291 -21.74 -6.66 15.83
C ASP A 291 -21.22 -5.25 15.52
N MET A 292 -20.03 -5.16 14.93
CA MET A 292 -19.40 -3.90 14.55
C MET A 292 -19.69 -3.50 13.10
N SER A 293 -20.22 -4.38 12.25
CA SER A 293 -20.32 -4.16 10.80
C SER A 293 -21.42 -3.17 10.38
N ASN A 294 -21.19 -2.48 9.27
CA ASN A 294 -22.07 -1.41 8.76
C ASN A 294 -23.13 -1.95 7.77
N SER A 295 -23.58 -3.19 7.98
CA SER A 295 -24.55 -3.93 7.16
C SER A 295 -24.16 -4.28 5.72
N VAL A 296 -23.08 -3.72 5.16
CA VAL A 296 -22.56 -4.09 3.82
C VAL A 296 -21.03 -4.19 3.81
N ALA A 297 -20.55 -5.22 3.12
CA ALA A 297 -19.16 -5.42 2.74
C ALA A 297 -19.05 -5.56 1.22
N TYR A 298 -17.84 -5.47 0.65
CA TYR A 298 -17.66 -5.43 -0.80
C TYR A 298 -16.50 -6.29 -1.28
N VAL A 299 -16.67 -6.92 -2.44
CA VAL A 299 -15.57 -7.46 -3.23
C VAL A 299 -15.42 -6.65 -4.51
N ILE A 300 -14.18 -6.50 -4.98
CA ILE A 300 -13.88 -5.86 -6.27
C ILE A 300 -13.45 -6.90 -7.29
N LYS A 301 -13.67 -6.62 -8.58
CA LYS A 301 -13.21 -7.44 -9.70
C LYS A 301 -12.34 -6.61 -10.65
N PRO A 302 -11.01 -6.88 -10.73
CA PRO A 302 -10.09 -6.18 -11.64
C PRO A 302 -10.49 -6.27 -13.12
N SER A 303 -10.16 -5.24 -13.92
CA SER A 303 -10.43 -5.23 -15.37
C SER A 303 -9.41 -6.01 -16.19
N GLN A 304 -8.18 -6.11 -15.71
CA GLN A 304 -7.07 -6.70 -16.45
C GLN A 304 -6.10 -7.42 -15.51
N LYS A 305 -5.35 -8.38 -16.07
CA LYS A 305 -4.34 -9.20 -15.39
C LYS A 305 -2.90 -8.91 -15.83
N GLN A 306 -2.72 -7.97 -16.74
CA GLN A 306 -1.40 -7.48 -17.17
C GLN A 306 -1.24 -6.04 -16.72
N TYR A 307 -0.03 -5.68 -16.31
CA TYR A 307 0.24 -4.43 -15.59
C TYR A 307 1.49 -3.74 -16.14
N PRO A 308 1.59 -2.41 -15.96
CA PRO A 308 2.86 -1.69 -16.10
C PRO A 308 3.97 -2.32 -15.25
N PRO A 309 5.24 -1.98 -15.51
CA PRO A 309 6.34 -2.53 -14.73
C PRO A 309 6.19 -2.27 -13.23
N PHE A 310 6.55 -3.23 -12.39
CA PHE A 310 6.39 -3.15 -10.93
C PHE A 310 7.71 -3.42 -10.20
N GLY A 311 7.76 -3.11 -8.92
CA GLY A 311 9.00 -3.18 -8.13
C GLY A 311 10.08 -2.25 -8.67
N VAL A 312 9.70 -1.08 -9.21
CA VAL A 312 10.62 -0.15 -9.87
C VAL A 312 11.48 0.56 -8.82
N GLN A 313 12.75 0.21 -8.77
CA GLN A 313 13.73 0.76 -7.84
C GLN A 313 14.95 1.29 -8.59
N MET A 314 15.53 2.38 -8.05
CA MET A 314 16.78 2.95 -8.52
C MET A 314 17.69 3.19 -7.32
N ALA A 315 18.96 2.81 -7.44
CA ALA A 315 19.97 3.06 -6.42
C ALA A 315 21.24 3.60 -7.08
N ALA A 316 21.81 4.67 -6.51
CA ALA A 316 23.13 5.13 -6.91
C ALA A 316 24.19 4.17 -6.37
N THR A 317 25.07 3.68 -7.24
CA THR A 317 26.14 2.73 -6.90
C THR A 317 27.52 3.32 -6.99
N ASN A 318 27.68 4.43 -7.73
CA ASN A 318 28.89 5.24 -7.73
C ASN A 318 28.49 6.71 -7.80
N ILE A 319 29.08 7.55 -6.95
CA ILE A 319 28.89 9.01 -6.97
C ILE A 319 30.28 9.63 -6.84
N ASN A 320 30.71 10.33 -7.87
CA ASN A 320 31.97 11.08 -7.85
C ASN A 320 31.82 12.41 -8.62
N PRO A 321 32.84 13.28 -8.64
CA PRO A 321 32.72 14.60 -9.26
C PRO A 321 32.49 14.61 -10.78
N SER A 322 32.61 13.47 -11.47
CA SER A 322 32.52 13.37 -12.93
C SER A 322 31.44 12.40 -13.43
N GLU A 323 30.93 11.51 -12.57
CA GLU A 323 29.83 10.61 -12.93
C GLU A 323 28.96 10.19 -11.75
N ILE A 324 27.72 9.80 -12.07
CA ILE A 324 26.86 9.00 -11.20
C ILE A 324 26.47 7.72 -11.93
N LYS A 325 26.67 6.57 -11.29
CA LYS A 325 26.20 5.28 -11.79
C LYS A 325 24.99 4.83 -10.99
N PHE A 326 24.00 4.29 -11.69
CA PHE A 326 22.77 3.76 -11.11
C PHE A 326 22.60 2.28 -11.45
N ASN A 327 22.12 1.51 -10.47
CA ASN A 327 21.49 0.21 -10.70
C ASN A 327 19.97 0.37 -10.63
N ILE A 328 19.27 -0.33 -11.50
CA ILE A 328 17.83 -0.28 -11.65
C ILE A 328 17.27 -1.69 -11.59
N SER A 329 16.18 -1.85 -10.84
CA SER A 329 15.38 -3.05 -10.80
C SER A 329 13.95 -2.70 -11.21
N ALA A 330 13.35 -3.49 -12.08
CA ALA A 330 11.92 -3.44 -12.37
C ALA A 330 11.51 -4.78 -12.99
N LYS A 331 10.38 -5.32 -12.57
CA LYS A 331 9.78 -6.51 -13.17
C LYS A 331 8.94 -6.10 -14.39
N ASN A 332 8.94 -6.94 -15.42
CA ASN A 332 8.18 -6.72 -16.67
C ASN A 332 8.49 -5.42 -17.42
N ALA A 333 9.68 -4.83 -17.20
CA ALA A 333 10.15 -3.68 -17.96
C ALA A 333 10.83 -4.12 -19.26
N THR A 334 10.55 -3.40 -20.35
CA THR A 334 11.21 -3.57 -21.66
C THR A 334 12.14 -2.41 -21.99
N ALA A 335 11.95 -1.26 -21.34
CA ALA A 335 12.79 -0.07 -21.47
C ALA A 335 12.69 0.82 -20.23
N TYR A 336 13.64 1.74 -20.11
CA TYR A 336 13.74 2.73 -19.05
C TYR A 336 14.02 4.12 -19.62
N ASP A 337 13.44 5.14 -19.00
CA ASP A 337 13.82 6.54 -19.19
C ASP A 337 14.43 7.09 -17.89
N LEU A 338 15.65 7.64 -17.98
CA LEU A 338 16.30 8.35 -16.87
C LEU A 338 15.90 9.82 -16.92
N TYR A 339 15.46 10.33 -15.78
CA TYR A 339 15.11 11.73 -15.60
C TYR A 339 16.07 12.38 -14.59
N LYS A 340 16.50 13.61 -14.90
CA LYS A 340 17.26 14.49 -14.03
C LYS A 340 16.55 15.84 -13.94
N ASN A 341 16.24 16.28 -12.72
CA ASN A 341 15.48 17.50 -12.45
C ASN A 341 14.18 17.59 -13.28
N ASN A 342 13.42 16.48 -13.30
CA ASN A 342 12.19 16.30 -14.06
C ASN A 342 12.31 16.41 -15.60
N LYS A 343 13.53 16.46 -16.14
CA LYS A 343 13.79 16.39 -17.57
C LYS A 343 14.32 15.00 -17.94
N LYS A 344 13.73 14.36 -18.94
CA LYS A 344 14.28 13.13 -19.50
C LYS A 344 15.66 13.41 -20.10
N ILE A 345 16.66 12.63 -19.69
CA ILE A 345 18.02 12.75 -20.22
C ILE A 345 18.44 11.57 -21.10
N GLN A 346 17.89 10.37 -20.87
CA GLN A 346 18.28 9.18 -21.63
C GLN A 346 17.19 8.11 -21.64
N THR A 347 17.12 7.34 -22.72
CA THR A 347 16.34 6.09 -22.81
C THR A 347 17.33 4.92 -22.99
N PHE A 348 17.09 3.80 -22.29
CA PHE A 348 17.99 2.64 -22.26
C PHE A 348 17.24 1.36 -21.88
N THR A 349 17.87 0.20 -22.06
CA THR A 349 17.27 -1.13 -21.78
C THR A 349 18.05 -1.95 -20.74
N ALA A 350 19.30 -1.58 -20.45
CA ALA A 350 20.11 -2.23 -19.43
C ALA A 350 19.61 -1.91 -18.02
N SER A 351 19.93 -2.77 -17.05
CA SER A 351 19.66 -2.54 -15.62
C SER A 351 20.64 -1.58 -14.94
N THR A 352 21.53 -0.95 -15.71
CA THR A 352 22.50 0.03 -15.21
C THR A 352 22.63 1.20 -16.17
N ILE A 353 22.82 2.41 -15.64
CA ILE A 353 23.02 3.62 -16.44
C ILE A 353 23.98 4.57 -15.71
N THR A 354 24.76 5.34 -16.47
CA THR A 354 25.69 6.33 -15.94
C THR A 354 25.36 7.71 -16.51
N ASP A 355 25.22 8.71 -15.65
CA ASP A 355 25.15 10.11 -16.05
C ASP A 355 26.52 10.78 -15.86
N LEU A 356 27.09 11.28 -16.96
CA LEU A 356 28.38 11.99 -17.01
C LEU A 356 28.20 13.52 -17.01
N ASN A 357 26.96 14.02 -17.17
CA ASN A 357 26.68 15.45 -17.34
C ASN A 357 26.33 16.08 -15.99
N ILE A 358 27.29 16.08 -15.07
CA ILE A 358 27.13 16.59 -13.71
C ILE A 358 28.23 17.58 -13.34
N MET A 359 27.97 18.42 -12.35
CA MET A 359 28.93 19.36 -11.80
C MET A 359 29.19 19.05 -10.32
N PRO A 360 30.44 19.17 -9.84
CA PRO A 360 30.76 19.08 -8.42
C PRO A 360 29.94 20.05 -7.58
N GLU A 361 29.60 19.65 -6.35
CA GLU A 361 28.87 20.47 -5.37
C GLU A 361 27.45 20.88 -5.81
N GLN A 362 26.93 20.30 -6.89
CA GLN A 362 25.55 20.50 -7.32
C GLN A 362 24.64 19.38 -6.81
N SER A 363 23.41 19.73 -6.46
CA SER A 363 22.35 18.76 -6.16
C SER A 363 21.48 18.47 -7.38
N TYR A 364 21.14 17.20 -7.58
CA TYR A 364 20.25 16.74 -8.63
C TYR A 364 19.17 15.82 -8.07
N MET A 365 17.99 15.88 -8.71
CA MET A 365 16.87 14.98 -8.46
C MET A 365 16.75 13.98 -9.59
N TYR A 366 16.99 12.70 -9.32
CA TYR A 366 16.85 11.64 -10.31
C TYR A 366 15.64 10.76 -10.06
N HIS A 367 15.09 10.20 -11.13
CA HIS A 367 14.21 9.03 -11.06
C HIS A 367 14.28 8.28 -12.38
N VAL A 368 13.85 7.02 -12.35
CA VAL A 368 13.68 6.22 -13.57
C VAL A 368 12.19 5.98 -13.82
N VAL A 369 11.81 5.94 -15.09
CA VAL A 369 10.49 5.49 -15.54
C VAL A 369 10.68 4.18 -16.30
N ALA A 370 10.23 3.08 -15.71
CA ALA A 370 10.20 1.77 -16.36
C ALA A 370 8.96 1.66 -17.25
N LYS A 371 9.10 1.03 -18.42
CA LYS A 371 8.03 0.96 -19.43
C LYS A 371 7.81 -0.45 -19.95
N ASN A 372 6.57 -0.73 -20.33
CA ASN A 372 6.19 -1.84 -21.19
C ASN A 372 4.97 -1.45 -22.04
N THR A 373 4.38 -2.41 -22.76
CA THR A 373 3.20 -2.18 -23.59
C THR A 373 1.94 -1.82 -22.80
N MET A 374 1.89 -2.11 -21.50
CA MET A 374 0.76 -1.82 -20.62
C MET A 374 0.84 -0.44 -19.98
N GLY A 375 2.01 0.18 -19.95
CA GLY A 375 2.19 1.54 -19.45
C GLY A 375 3.56 1.80 -18.84
N GLU A 376 3.60 2.79 -17.95
CA GLU A 376 4.80 3.34 -17.35
C GLU A 376 4.67 3.30 -15.83
N THR A 377 5.78 3.09 -15.12
CA THR A 377 5.84 3.22 -13.66
C THR A 377 7.15 3.85 -13.25
N ARG A 378 7.04 4.88 -12.42
CA ARG A 378 8.14 5.70 -11.94
C ARG A 378 8.73 5.08 -10.68
N SER A 379 10.05 5.21 -10.48
CA SER A 379 10.66 4.99 -9.17
C SER A 379 10.38 6.16 -8.22
N TYR A 380 10.59 5.95 -6.92
CA TYR A 380 10.79 7.08 -6.01
C TYR A 380 11.97 7.93 -6.47
N PRO A 381 11.91 9.25 -6.27
CA PRO A 381 13.01 10.14 -6.63
C PRO A 381 14.19 10.00 -5.66
N LEU A 382 15.40 10.21 -6.18
CA LEU A 382 16.65 10.26 -5.42
C LEU A 382 17.26 11.66 -5.51
N SER A 383 17.43 12.31 -4.37
CA SER A 383 18.23 13.54 -4.24
C SER A 383 19.70 13.15 -4.07
N ILE A 384 20.58 13.65 -4.94
CA ILE A 384 22.01 13.37 -4.89
C ILE A 384 22.79 14.68 -4.93
N LEU A 385 23.63 14.91 -3.92
CA LEU A 385 24.64 15.96 -3.89
C LEU A 385 25.95 15.40 -4.45
N ILE A 386 26.51 16.04 -5.48
CA ILE A 386 27.80 15.63 -6.05
C ILE A 386 28.94 16.09 -5.13
N PRO A 387 29.89 15.20 -4.79
CA PRO A 387 31.04 15.57 -3.97
C PRO A 387 31.95 16.58 -4.69
N PRO A 388 32.72 17.39 -3.93
CA PRO A 388 33.70 18.29 -4.52
C PRO A 388 34.85 17.52 -5.18
N ILE A 389 35.56 18.17 -6.09
CA ILE A 389 36.84 17.66 -6.60
C ILE A 389 37.85 17.74 -5.46
N LEU A 390 38.32 16.59 -4.97
CA LEU A 390 39.39 16.57 -4.00
C LEU A 390 40.67 17.11 -4.66
N PRO A 391 41.34 18.11 -4.05
CA PRO A 391 42.61 18.60 -4.57
C PRO A 391 43.61 17.44 -4.58
N MET A 392 44.31 17.24 -5.70
CA MET A 392 45.42 16.30 -5.74
C MET A 392 46.41 16.73 -4.65
N LYS A 393 46.62 15.89 -3.62
CA LYS A 393 47.78 16.03 -2.75
C LYS A 393 49.00 16.03 -3.68
N GLN A 394 49.68 17.15 -3.78
CA GLN A 394 51.00 17.19 -4.40
C GLN A 394 51.84 16.14 -3.66
N ALA A 395 52.25 15.09 -4.37
CA ALA A 395 53.25 14.17 -3.88
C ALA A 395 54.49 15.02 -3.54
N SER A 396 54.85 15.05 -2.26
CA SER A 396 56.01 15.78 -1.74
C SER A 396 57.29 15.04 -2.11
#